data_AF-A0A259S3Z5-F1
#
_entry.id   AF-A0A259S3Z5-F1
#
_cell.length_a   1.000
_cell.length_b   1.000
_cell.length_c   1.000
_cell.angle_alpha   90.00
_cell.angle_beta   90.00
_cell.angle_gamma   90.00
#
_symmetry.space_group_name_H-M   'P 1'
#
loop_
_entity.id
_entity.type
_entity.pdbx_description
1 polymer ?
#
loop_
_entity_poly.entity_id
_entity_poly.type
_entity_poly.pdbx_seq_one_letter_code
_entity_poly.pdbx_strand_id
1 'polypeptide(L)' 'QGFSKDTALALIRGLVESEVLEFDDGEGVVRALEAAGDGADFADALIDSTMAQFGVTNTVTFDRRAAQRLGWRLLEG' A
#
# COMPACT_ATOMS: atom_id res chain seq x y z
N GLN A 1 -15.50 -10.00 14.71
CA GLN A 1 -14.52 -9.04 15.27
C GLN A 1 -13.34 -9.01 14.31
N GLY A 2 -12.87 -7.83 13.91
CA GLY A 2 -11.74 -7.68 13.00
C GLY A 2 -10.40 -7.61 13.74
N PHE A 3 -9.29 -7.72 13.00
CA PHE A 3 -7.95 -7.43 13.53
C PHE A 3 -7.76 -5.92 13.77
N SER A 4 -6.89 -5.56 14.72
CA SER A 4 -6.37 -4.19 14.79
C SER A 4 -5.47 -3.91 13.57
N LYS A 5 -5.22 -2.64 13.26
CA LYS A 5 -4.30 -2.25 12.17
C LYS A 5 -2.93 -2.91 12.37
N ASP A 6 -2.37 -2.79 13.57
CA ASP A 6 -1.03 -3.31 13.86
C ASP A 6 -0.98 -4.85 13.76
N THR A 7 -2.01 -5.54 14.25
CA THR A 7 -2.10 -6.99 14.08
C THR A 7 -2.22 -7.37 12.61
N ALA A 8 -3.02 -6.65 11.82
CA ALA A 8 -3.16 -6.92 10.40
C ALA A 8 -1.83 -6.72 9.65
N LEU A 9 -1.10 -5.62 9.91
CA LEU A 9 0.19 -5.35 9.28
C LEU A 9 1.24 -6.40 9.65
N ALA A 10 1.29 -6.82 10.92
CA ALA A 10 2.19 -7.88 11.37
C ALA A 10 1.88 -9.23 10.71
N LEU A 11 0.60 -9.55 10.51
CA LEU A 11 0.19 -10.76 9.80
C LEU A 11 0.58 -10.71 8.32
N ILE A 12 0.34 -9.58 7.63
CA ILE A 12 0.74 -9.40 6.23
C ILE A 12 2.25 -9.55 6.08
N ARG A 13 3.04 -8.96 7.00
CA ARG A 13 4.49 -9.16 7.05
C ARG A 13 4.88 -10.63 7.15
N GLY A 14 4.29 -11.35 8.10
CA GLY A 14 4.57 -12.79 8.27
C GLY A 14 4.17 -13.65 7.08
N LEU A 15 3.14 -13.26 6.33
CA LEU A 15 2.75 -13.94 5.09
C LEU A 15 3.78 -13.71 3.98
N VAL A 16 4.23 -12.46 3.79
CA VAL A 16 5.21 -12.09 2.74
C VAL A 16 6.61 -12.65 3.01
N GLU A 17 6.99 -12.75 4.28
CA GLU A 17 8.27 -13.35 4.71
C GLU A 17 8.24 -14.88 4.70
N SER A 18 7.11 -15.50 4.34
CA SER A 18 6.95 -16.95 4.33
C SER A 18 7.61 -17.58 3.11
N GLU A 19 8.54 -18.52 3.32
CA GLU A 19 9.22 -19.26 2.24
C GLU A 19 8.30 -20.19 1.43
N VAL A 20 7.06 -20.42 1.89
CA VAL A 20 6.09 -21.33 1.23
C VAL A 20 5.04 -20.60 0.39
N LEU A 21 5.06 -19.27 0.38
CA LEU A 21 4.14 -18.43 -0.40
C LEU A 21 4.93 -17.60 -1.41
N GLU A 22 4.42 -17.51 -2.64
CA GLU A 22 4.96 -16.65 -3.69
C GLU A 22 3.97 -15.51 -3.94
N PHE A 23 4.50 -14.30 -4.13
CA PHE A 23 3.72 -13.09 -4.35
C PHE A 23 4.21 -12.40 -5.61
N ASP A 24 3.28 -11.93 -6.44
CA ASP A 24 3.57 -11.22 -7.69
C ASP A 24 4.47 -9.99 -7.47
N ASP A 25 4.27 -9.27 -6.37
CA ASP A 25 5.09 -8.11 -5.96
C ASP A 25 5.36 -8.11 -4.44
N GLY A 26 6.11 -9.11 -3.97
CA GLY A 26 6.50 -9.19 -2.55
C GLY A 26 7.31 -7.98 -2.09
N GLU A 27 8.19 -7.45 -2.95
CA GLU A 27 9.04 -6.29 -2.62
C GLU A 27 8.20 -5.01 -2.43
N GLY A 28 7.23 -4.77 -3.31
CA GLY A 28 6.30 -3.65 -3.17
C GLY A 28 5.45 -3.74 -1.91
N VAL A 29 5.07 -4.95 -1.48
CA VAL A 29 4.38 -5.17 -0.20
C VAL A 29 5.29 -4.85 0.99
N VAL A 30 6.56 -5.28 0.97
CA VAL A 30 7.52 -4.95 2.03
C VAL A 30 7.71 -3.44 2.16
N ARG A 31 7.89 -2.73 1.04
CA ARG A 31 8.02 -1.26 1.04
C ARG A 31 6.76 -0.57 1.59
N ALA A 32 5.58 -1.07 1.24
CA ALA A 32 4.32 -0.54 1.76
C ALA A 32 4.17 -0.78 3.27
N LEU A 33 4.63 -1.93 3.79
CA LEU A 33 4.65 -2.24 5.22
C LEU A 33 5.61 -1.31 5.99
N GLU A 34 6.78 -1.00 5.43
CA GLU A 34 7.73 -0.05 6.00
C GLU A 34 7.12 1.35 6.09
N ALA A 35 6.57 1.86 4.97
CA ALA A 35 5.89 3.15 4.95
C ALA A 35 4.73 3.22 5.95
N ALA A 36 3.96 2.13 6.09
CA ALA A 36 2.88 2.05 7.07
C ALA A 36 3.39 2.11 8.52
N GLY A 37 4.56 1.52 8.80
CA GLY A 37 5.27 1.64 10.08
C GLY A 37 5.65 3.09 10.41
N ASP A 38 5.95 3.89 9.38
CA ASP A 38 6.25 5.32 9.50
C ASP A 38 5.00 6.21 9.50
N GLY A 39 3.80 5.62 9.52
CA GLY A 39 2.52 6.34 9.61
C GLY A 39 1.82 6.60 8.27
N ALA A 40 2.29 6.00 7.17
CA ALA A 40 1.50 5.95 5.95
C ALA A 40 0.23 5.09 6.13
N ASP A 41 -0.75 5.32 5.26
CA ASP A 41 -1.78 4.30 5.08
C ASP A 41 -1.20 3.19 4.19
N PHE A 42 -1.39 1.93 4.61
CA PHE A 42 -0.78 0.80 3.92
C PHE A 42 -1.35 0.61 2.52
N ALA A 43 -2.66 0.78 2.34
CA ALA A 43 -3.30 0.59 1.04
C ALA A 43 -2.82 1.67 0.06
N ASP A 44 -2.77 2.91 0.52
CA ASP A 44 -2.20 4.03 -0.22
C ASP A 44 -0.76 3.75 -0.66
N ALA A 45 0.10 3.33 0.28
CA ALA A 45 1.51 3.04 0.00
C ALA A 45 1.71 1.87 -0.97
N LEU A 46 0.87 0.82 -0.85
CA LEU A 46 0.91 -0.35 -1.74
C LEU A 46 0.48 0.01 -3.17
N ILE A 47 -0.57 0.82 -3.30
CA ILE A 47 -1.02 1.29 -4.61
C ILE A 47 0.07 2.18 -5.22
N ASP A 48 0.64 3.12 -4.45
CA ASP A 48 1.67 4.03 -4.95
C ASP A 48 2.92 3.28 -5.43
N SER A 49 3.39 2.29 -4.66
CA SER A 49 4.54 1.46 -5.04
C SER A 49 4.27 0.67 -6.33
N THR A 50 3.08 0.08 -6.45
CA THR A 50 2.64 -0.62 -7.67
C THR A 50 2.62 0.33 -8.87
N MET A 51 2.00 1.51 -8.74
CA MET A 51 1.92 2.49 -9.83
C MET A 51 3.31 2.94 -10.29
N ALA A 52 4.23 3.18 -9.35
CA ALA A 52 5.61 3.51 -9.65
C ALA A 52 6.34 2.38 -10.39
N GLN A 53 6.16 1.12 -9.97
CA GLN A 53 6.75 -0.05 -10.62
C GLN A 53 6.34 -0.18 -12.09
N PHE A 54 5.08 0.12 -12.41
CA PHE A 54 4.55 0.08 -13.78
C PHE A 54 4.76 1.39 -14.57
N GLY A 55 5.49 2.36 -14.01
CA GLY A 55 5.76 3.64 -14.69
C GLY A 55 4.51 4.49 -14.90
N VAL A 56 3.48 4.33 -14.08
CA VAL A 56 2.26 5.12 -14.15
C VAL A 56 2.56 6.56 -13.74
N THR A 57 2.27 7.51 -14.63
CA THR A 57 2.55 8.93 -14.38
C THR A 57 1.35 9.69 -13.80
N ASN A 58 0.16 9.09 -13.83
CA ASN A 58 -1.07 9.72 -13.34
C ASN A 58 -1.96 8.68 -12.65
N THR A 59 -2.05 8.78 -11.34
CA THR A 59 -2.99 7.99 -10.52
C THR A 59 -4.23 8.83 -10.24
N VAL A 60 -5.42 8.23 -10.37
CA VAL A 60 -6.71 8.87 -10.10
C VAL A 60 -7.40 8.14 -8.95
N THR A 61 -7.95 8.88 -7.99
CA THR A 61 -8.65 8.31 -6.82
C THR A 61 -9.92 9.09 -6.47
N PHE A 62 -10.85 8.44 -5.79
CA PHE A 62 -11.98 9.10 -5.11
C PHE A 62 -11.66 9.48 -3.65
N ASP A 63 -10.56 8.95 -3.10
CA ASP A 63 -10.13 9.27 -1.75
C ASP A 63 -9.41 10.63 -1.73
N ARG A 64 -10.07 11.61 -1.12
CA ARG A 64 -9.55 12.97 -0.98
C ARG A 64 -8.25 13.03 -0.16
N ARG A 65 -8.07 12.18 0.85
CA ARG A 65 -6.85 12.14 1.67
C ARG A 65 -5.69 11.54 0.89
N ALA A 66 -5.91 10.45 0.17
CA ALA A 66 -4.88 9.87 -0.69
C ALA A 66 -4.44 10.85 -1.77
N ALA A 67 -5.39 11.50 -2.45
CA ALA A 67 -5.12 12.56 -3.42
C ALA A 67 -4.24 13.69 -2.84
N GLN A 68 -4.56 14.15 -1.63
CA GLN A 68 -3.80 15.20 -0.97
C GLN A 68 -2.39 14.76 -0.55
N ARG A 69 -2.26 13.54 0.00
CA ARG A 69 -0.99 13.03 0.54
C ARG A 69 0.00 12.59 -0.54
N LEU A 70 -0.50 11.98 -1.61
CA LEU A 70 0.31 11.32 -2.64
C LEU A 70 0.36 12.12 -3.95
N GLY A 71 -0.37 13.22 -4.04
CA GLY A 71 -0.44 14.04 -5.25
C GLY A 71 -1.25 13.39 -6.39
N TRP A 72 -2.01 12.34 -6.10
CA TRP A 72 -2.91 11.73 -7.08
C TRP A 72 -4.05 12.68 -7.45
N ARG A 73 -4.58 12.54 -8.67
CA ARG A 73 -5.70 13.35 -9.14
C ARG A 73 -6.99 12.88 -8.46
N LEU A 74 -7.67 13.79 -7.75
CA LEU A 74 -9.02 13.52 -7.24
C LEU A 74 -10.01 13.49 -8.41
N LEU A 75 -10.81 12.43 -8.51
CA LEU A 75 -11.94 12.38 -9.42
C LEU A 75 -13.15 13.03 -8.74
N GLU A 76 -13.53 14.21 -9.23
CA GLU A 76 -14.74 14.91 -8.82
C GLU A 76 -15.93 14.41 -9.66
N GLY A 77 -17.07 14.21 -9.00
CA GLY A 77 -18.35 13.84 -9.62
C GLY A 77 -19.33 14.99 -9.58
#